data_AF-A0A3D1IL71-F1
#
_entry.id   AF-A0A3D1IL71-F1
#
_cell.length_a   1.000
_cell.length_b   1.000
_cell.length_c   1.000
_cell.angle_alpha   90.00
_cell.angle_beta   90.00
_cell.angle_gamma   90.00
#
_symmetry.space_group_name_H-M   'P 1'
#
loop_
_entity.id
_entity.type
_entity.pdbx_description
1 polymer ?
#
loop_
_entity_poly.entity_id
_entity_poly.type
_entity_poly.pdbx_seq_one_letter_code
_entity_poly.pdbx_strand_id
1 'polypeptide(L)'
;MIRGRRKSDLPRLRFRVAGVMRRRSQRFARTLALAAVCLSVCTASGWAQPSAVTAADEAALRRLIPKADVFEVVETESRHFRAYARPDPGGEPRLIGLAFFTTDLTPRVYAYKGRITMLVALDLVGTVTGVRVVHHYEPFGYFSIDMPKFPRQFKGKRVLDPLAVGKDIDGVSRATITVEAATRAIRQGARRLTREFLTEQAAQE
;
A
#
# COMPACT_ATOMS: atom_id res chain seq x y z
N MET A 1 -80.54 9.33 4.74
CA MET A 1 -81.55 10.00 3.89
C MET A 1 -81.24 11.49 3.87
N ILE A 2 -81.15 12.11 2.68
CA ILE A 2 -81.18 13.57 2.38
C ILE A 2 -79.84 14.32 2.61
N ARG A 3 -79.06 14.58 1.54
CA ARG A 3 -79.03 15.81 0.68
C ARG A 3 -78.50 17.03 1.44
N GLY A 4 -77.62 17.89 0.94
CA GLY A 4 -77.11 18.12 -0.41
C GLY A 4 -76.91 19.63 -0.64
N ARG A 5 -76.21 19.96 -1.74
CA ARG A 5 -76.12 21.26 -2.46
C ARG A 5 -75.45 22.43 -1.71
N ARG A 6 -74.32 22.97 -2.18
CA ARG A 6 -74.01 23.75 -3.42
C ARG A 6 -74.47 25.21 -3.38
N LYS A 7 -73.47 26.07 -3.70
CA LYS A 7 -73.51 27.34 -4.47
C LYS A 7 -74.31 28.49 -3.80
N SER A 8 -73.97 29.77 -3.86
CA SER A 8 -73.12 30.63 -4.71
C SER A 8 -73.07 32.01 -4.00
N ASP A 9 -72.19 32.99 -4.24
CA ASP A 9 -72.18 33.97 -5.34
C ASP A 9 -71.15 35.09 -4.97
N LEU A 10 -70.11 35.37 -5.77
CA LEU A 10 -69.91 36.53 -6.69
C LEU A 10 -69.02 37.65 -6.09
N PRO A 11 -68.39 38.57 -6.86
CA PRO A 11 -68.32 38.71 -8.32
C PRO A 11 -66.88 38.87 -8.90
N ARG A 12 -66.87 38.96 -10.23
CA ARG A 12 -65.74 39.10 -11.15
C ARG A 12 -65.30 40.56 -11.31
N LEU A 13 -64.00 40.79 -11.54
CA LEU A 13 -63.56 41.87 -12.43
C LEU A 13 -62.48 41.35 -13.37
N ARG A 14 -62.72 41.60 -14.66
CA ARG A 14 -61.94 41.15 -15.81
C ARG A 14 -60.92 42.23 -16.17
N PHE A 15 -59.68 41.83 -16.45
CA PHE A 15 -58.85 42.54 -17.43
C PHE A 15 -58.43 41.57 -18.53
N ARG A 16 -58.89 41.90 -19.74
CA ARG A 16 -58.41 41.40 -21.04
C ARG A 16 -57.11 42.20 -21.32
N VAL A 17 -56.11 41.71 -22.03
CA VAL A 17 -55.97 41.90 -23.49
C VAL A 17 -54.68 41.22 -23.98
N ALA A 18 -54.83 40.57 -25.13
CA ALA A 18 -53.89 40.29 -26.22
C ALA A 18 -52.55 39.57 -25.98
N GLY A 19 -52.40 38.45 -26.67
CA GLY A 19 -51.11 37.92 -27.07
C GLY A 19 -50.51 38.70 -28.25
N VAL A 20 -49.18 38.65 -28.33
CA VAL A 20 -48.41 38.87 -29.57
C VAL A 20 -47.25 37.86 -29.58
N MET A 21 -47.27 37.00 -30.60
CA MET A 21 -46.12 36.24 -31.10
C MET A 21 -44.98 37.17 -31.52
N ARG A 22 -43.73 36.88 -31.15
CA ARG A 22 -42.59 36.70 -32.09
C ARG A 22 -41.20 36.67 -31.43
N ARG A 23 -40.45 35.62 -31.81
CA ARG A 23 -39.04 35.60 -32.29
C ARG A 23 -37.90 36.07 -31.36
N ARG A 24 -36.97 35.12 -31.09
CA ARG A 24 -35.58 35.01 -31.63
C ARG A 24 -34.74 34.21 -30.62
N SER A 25 -34.51 32.92 -30.87
CA SER A 25 -33.38 32.37 -31.62
C SER A 25 -32.00 32.67 -31.03
N GLN A 26 -31.37 31.61 -30.52
CA GLN A 26 -29.94 31.31 -30.63
C GLN A 26 -28.93 32.24 -29.94
N ARG A 27 -28.82 32.23 -28.60
CA ARG A 27 -27.59 32.69 -27.91
C ARG A 27 -27.19 31.92 -26.62
N PHE A 28 -27.75 30.74 -26.37
CA PHE A 28 -27.48 29.97 -25.14
C PHE A 28 -26.70 28.66 -25.33
N ALA A 29 -25.98 28.49 -26.46
CA ALA A 29 -25.32 27.22 -26.80
C ALA A 29 -23.81 27.34 -27.08
N ARG A 30 -23.11 28.35 -26.57
CA ARG A 30 -21.68 28.57 -26.90
C ARG A 30 -20.74 28.91 -25.73
N THR A 31 -21.18 28.78 -24.48
CA THR A 31 -20.34 29.06 -23.29
C THR A 31 -20.06 27.85 -22.39
N LEU A 32 -20.26 26.61 -22.89
CA LEU A 32 -20.09 25.38 -22.11
C LEU A 32 -19.10 24.36 -22.72
N ALA A 33 -18.35 24.75 -23.76
CA ALA A 33 -17.46 23.82 -24.48
C ALA A 33 -15.95 24.09 -24.29
N LEU A 34 -15.53 25.04 -23.44
CA LEU A 34 -14.11 25.31 -23.18
C LEU A 34 -13.60 24.94 -21.78
N ALA A 35 -14.47 24.60 -20.83
CA ALA A 35 -14.05 24.14 -19.50
C ALA A 35 -13.85 22.60 -19.41
N ALA A 36 -14.30 21.85 -20.42
CA ALA A 36 -14.21 20.38 -20.44
C ALA A 36 -12.93 19.83 -21.10
N VAL A 37 -12.08 20.69 -21.68
CA VAL A 37 -10.85 20.25 -22.37
C VAL A 37 -9.61 20.34 -21.46
N CYS A 38 -9.60 21.22 -20.45
CA CYS A 38 -8.48 21.32 -19.50
C CYS A 38 -8.57 20.36 -18.29
N LEU A 39 -9.70 19.69 -18.08
CA LEU A 39 -9.89 18.73 -16.98
C LEU A 39 -9.59 17.28 -17.36
N SER A 40 -9.11 17.05 -18.59
CA SER A 40 -8.85 15.72 -19.15
C SER A 40 -7.37 15.32 -19.08
N VAL A 41 -6.51 16.21 -18.58
CA VAL A 41 -5.07 15.96 -18.33
C VAL A 41 -4.80 16.03 -16.82
N CYS A 42 -5.67 15.44 -16.02
CA CYS A 42 -5.25 14.84 -14.75
C CYS A 42 -5.03 13.36 -15.05
N THR A 43 -3.99 13.07 -15.85
CA THR A 43 -3.49 11.71 -15.98
C THR A 43 -3.19 11.25 -14.57
N ALA A 44 -3.89 10.19 -14.18
CA ALA A 44 -3.68 9.47 -12.94
C ALA A 44 -2.21 9.03 -12.85
N SER A 45 -1.34 9.89 -12.33
CA SER A 45 -0.20 9.44 -11.54
C SER A 45 -0.76 8.99 -10.18
N GLY A 46 -1.63 7.97 -10.24
CA GLY A 46 -1.79 7.07 -9.13
C GLY A 46 -0.40 6.53 -8.83
N TRP A 47 -0.10 6.37 -7.55
CA TRP A 47 1.15 5.80 -7.07
C TRP A 47 1.20 4.31 -7.44
N ALA A 48 1.26 4.00 -8.73
CA ALA A 48 1.49 2.67 -9.23
C ALA A 48 2.91 2.31 -8.84
N GLN A 49 3.06 1.29 -8.00
CA GLN A 49 4.36 0.75 -7.69
C GLN A 49 4.94 0.15 -8.98
N PRO A 50 6.25 0.33 -9.23
CA PRO A 50 6.87 -0.27 -10.41
C PRO A 50 6.71 -1.79 -10.35
N SER A 51 6.27 -2.36 -11.48
CA SER A 51 6.16 -3.81 -11.68
C SER A 51 7.52 -4.48 -11.93
N ALA A 52 8.60 -3.71 -11.86
CA ALA A 52 9.98 -4.17 -11.96
C ALA A 52 10.76 -3.79 -10.71
N VAL A 53 11.81 -4.54 -10.42
CA VAL A 53 12.77 -4.21 -9.35
C VAL A 53 13.46 -2.90 -9.73
N THR A 54 13.33 -1.86 -8.88
CA THR A 54 14.02 -0.60 -9.14
C THR A 54 15.51 -0.71 -8.79
N ALA A 55 16.36 0.15 -9.34
CA ALA A 55 17.78 0.18 -8.98
C ALA A 55 18.02 0.42 -7.47
N ALA A 56 17.14 1.19 -6.81
CA ALA A 56 17.20 1.42 -5.38
C ALA A 56 16.82 0.18 -4.57
N ASP A 57 15.81 -0.58 -5.03
CA ASP A 57 15.41 -1.84 -4.42
C ASP A 57 16.51 -2.89 -4.61
N GLU A 58 17.06 -3.01 -5.81
CA GLU A 58 18.14 -3.95 -6.11
C GLU A 58 19.38 -3.68 -5.25
N ALA A 59 19.82 -2.42 -5.15
CA ALA A 59 20.96 -2.05 -4.30
C ALA A 59 20.73 -2.41 -2.82
N ALA A 60 19.49 -2.30 -2.35
CA ALA A 60 19.13 -2.69 -1.00
C ALA A 60 19.06 -4.21 -0.81
N LEU A 61 18.46 -4.92 -1.78
CA LEU A 61 18.35 -6.37 -1.81
C LEU A 61 19.74 -7.02 -1.84
N ARG A 62 20.67 -6.52 -2.66
CA ARG A 62 22.08 -6.99 -2.70
C ARG A 62 22.79 -6.84 -1.35
N ARG A 63 22.44 -5.84 -0.53
CA ARG A 63 22.99 -5.69 0.83
C ARG A 63 22.41 -6.69 1.82
N LEU A 64 21.14 -7.06 1.66
CA LEU A 64 20.46 -8.00 2.56
C LEU A 64 20.67 -9.47 2.16
N ILE A 65 20.80 -9.76 0.87
CA ILE A 65 21.00 -11.09 0.28
C ILE A 65 22.22 -11.03 -0.65
N PRO A 66 23.44 -10.92 -0.11
CA PRO A 66 24.65 -10.70 -0.91
C PRO A 66 25.05 -11.87 -1.81
N LYS A 67 24.45 -13.05 -1.62
CA LYS A 67 24.69 -14.23 -2.46
C LYS A 67 23.81 -14.30 -3.70
N ALA A 68 22.86 -13.39 -3.87
CA ALA A 68 21.95 -13.39 -5.00
C ALA A 68 22.52 -12.59 -6.17
N ASP A 69 22.35 -13.13 -7.37
CA ASP A 69 22.77 -12.51 -8.63
C ASP A 69 21.61 -11.78 -9.31
N VAL A 70 20.39 -12.31 -9.16
CA VAL A 70 19.18 -11.80 -9.81
C VAL A 70 18.03 -11.72 -8.81
N PHE A 71 17.23 -10.66 -8.93
CA PHE A 71 16.01 -10.48 -8.16
C PHE A 71 14.82 -10.38 -9.11
N GLU A 72 13.73 -11.02 -8.71
CA GLU A 72 12.45 -11.01 -9.42
C GLU A 72 11.38 -10.46 -8.47
N VAL A 73 10.46 -9.67 -8.99
CA VAL A 73 9.27 -9.23 -8.24
C VAL A 73 8.09 -10.13 -8.61
N VAL A 74 7.37 -10.58 -7.59
CA VAL A 74 6.17 -11.44 -7.71
C VAL A 74 4.99 -10.66 -7.16
N GLU A 75 3.87 -10.63 -7.89
CA GLU A 75 2.68 -9.84 -7.54
C GLU A 75 1.40 -10.68 -7.36
N THR A 76 1.48 -12.00 -7.56
CA THR A 76 0.30 -12.88 -7.71
C THR A 76 -0.52 -13.08 -6.43
N GLU A 77 0.06 -12.88 -5.25
CA GLU A 77 -0.62 -13.07 -3.94
C GLU A 77 -0.23 -11.95 -2.95
N SER A 78 1.04 -11.96 -2.56
CA SER A 78 1.69 -10.87 -1.85
C SER A 78 2.76 -10.30 -2.76
N ARG A 79 2.84 -8.98 -2.87
CA ARG A 79 3.93 -8.34 -3.59
C ARG A 79 5.26 -8.55 -2.83
N HIS A 80 6.15 -9.36 -3.38
CA HIS A 80 7.41 -9.74 -2.75
C HIS A 80 8.51 -9.95 -3.80
N PHE A 81 9.74 -10.14 -3.33
CA PHE A 81 10.91 -10.42 -4.16
C PHE A 81 11.39 -11.85 -3.96
N ARG A 82 11.80 -12.48 -5.05
CA ARG A 82 12.54 -13.73 -5.08
C ARG A 82 13.99 -13.44 -5.44
N ALA A 83 14.92 -14.03 -4.71
CA ALA A 83 16.35 -13.83 -4.90
C ALA A 83 16.99 -15.13 -5.37
N TYR A 84 17.63 -15.09 -6.54
CA TYR A 84 18.25 -16.25 -7.17
C TYR A 84 19.76 -16.11 -7.19
N ALA A 85 20.45 -17.22 -6.93
CA ALA A 85 21.89 -17.34 -7.11
C ALA A 85 22.20 -18.29 -8.26
N ARG A 86 23.30 -18.03 -8.96
CA ARG A 86 23.88 -18.91 -9.96
C ARG A 86 25.21 -19.43 -9.42
N PRO A 87 25.24 -20.63 -8.81
CA PRO A 87 26.45 -21.19 -8.20
C PRO A 87 27.56 -21.45 -9.24
N ASP A 88 27.17 -21.88 -10.43
CA ASP A 88 28.07 -22.27 -11.52
C ASP A 88 27.84 -21.39 -12.77
N PRO A 89 28.90 -20.91 -13.45
CA PRO A 89 28.75 -20.21 -14.72
C PRO A 89 27.97 -21.06 -15.74
N GLY A 90 26.78 -20.59 -16.15
CA GLY A 90 25.88 -21.32 -17.05
C GLY A 90 24.92 -22.32 -16.38
N GLY A 91 24.99 -22.48 -15.05
CA GLY A 91 24.04 -23.28 -14.30
C GLY A 91 22.68 -22.60 -14.12
N GLU A 92 21.66 -23.42 -13.83
CA GLU A 92 20.30 -22.94 -13.56
C GLU A 92 20.26 -22.07 -12.30
N PRO A 93 19.60 -20.89 -12.34
CA PRO A 93 19.39 -20.07 -11.16
C PRO A 93 18.63 -20.85 -10.09
N ARG A 94 19.14 -20.83 -8.86
CA ARG A 94 18.49 -21.44 -7.70
C ARG A 94 17.93 -20.35 -6.81
N LEU A 95 16.67 -20.50 -6.40
CA LEU A 95 16.08 -19.63 -5.40
C LEU A 95 16.85 -19.81 -4.08
N ILE A 96 17.30 -18.70 -3.48
CA ILE A 96 18.08 -18.72 -2.23
C ILE A 96 17.50 -17.83 -1.13
N GLY A 97 16.51 -17.00 -1.45
CA GLY A 97 15.90 -16.12 -0.46
C GLY A 97 14.66 -15.41 -0.98
N LEU A 98 13.95 -14.83 -0.04
CA LEU A 98 12.74 -14.04 -0.26
C LEU A 98 12.95 -12.67 0.38
N ALA A 99 12.29 -11.64 -0.13
CA ALA A 99 12.24 -10.35 0.55
C ALA A 99 10.92 -9.64 0.30
N PHE A 100 10.54 -8.71 1.18
CA PHE A 100 9.30 -7.96 1.03
C PHE A 100 9.36 -6.59 1.68
N PHE A 101 8.51 -5.69 1.21
CA PHE A 101 8.21 -4.45 1.91
C PHE A 101 7.07 -4.65 2.92
N THR A 102 7.24 -4.16 4.14
CA THR A 102 6.18 -4.21 5.16
C THR A 102 4.90 -3.51 4.74
N THR A 103 4.97 -2.48 3.91
CA THR A 103 3.79 -1.80 3.36
C THR A 103 3.01 -2.65 2.35
N ASP A 104 3.65 -3.65 1.75
CA ASP A 104 3.02 -4.56 0.78
C ASP A 104 2.32 -5.71 1.52
N LEU A 105 2.97 -6.31 2.52
CA LEU A 105 2.43 -7.49 3.20
C LEU A 105 1.60 -7.16 4.46
N THR A 106 1.93 -6.05 5.12
CA THR A 106 1.28 -5.61 6.36
C THR A 106 0.78 -4.16 6.26
N PRO A 107 0.00 -3.79 5.22
CA PRO A 107 -0.41 -2.41 4.99
C PRO A 107 -1.24 -1.81 6.12
N ARG A 108 -1.85 -2.65 6.96
CA ARG A 108 -2.71 -2.25 8.08
C ARG A 108 -1.96 -2.04 9.40
N VAL A 109 -0.64 -2.24 9.42
CA VAL A 109 0.16 -1.98 10.63
C VAL A 109 0.60 -0.52 10.63
N TYR A 110 0.00 0.25 11.53
CA TYR A 110 0.36 1.64 11.77
C TYR A 110 1.23 1.74 13.03
N ALA A 111 2.22 2.64 12.97
CA ALA A 111 3.01 3.14 14.08
C ALA A 111 2.39 4.46 14.58
N TYR A 112 3.17 5.34 15.22
CA TYR A 112 2.63 6.54 15.84
C TYR A 112 2.16 7.59 14.81
N LYS A 113 2.92 7.81 13.74
CA LYS A 113 2.60 8.79 12.67
C LYS A 113 2.14 8.16 11.37
N GLY A 114 2.40 6.88 11.16
CA GLY A 114 1.97 6.21 9.93
C GLY A 114 2.55 4.82 9.78
N ARG A 115 2.56 4.34 8.54
CA ARG A 115 3.23 3.06 8.22
C ARG A 115 4.74 3.27 8.20
N ILE A 116 5.47 2.24 8.59
CA ILE A 116 6.91 2.18 8.49
C ILE A 116 7.24 1.26 7.33
N THR A 117 7.90 1.78 6.30
CA THR A 117 8.38 1.00 5.16
C THR A 117 9.73 0.40 5.50
N MET A 118 9.77 -0.93 5.65
CA MET A 118 10.99 -1.70 5.85
C MET A 118 11.08 -2.77 4.78
N LEU A 119 12.29 -2.94 4.24
CA LEU A 119 12.64 -4.09 3.41
C LEU A 119 13.14 -5.20 4.34
N VAL A 120 12.48 -6.35 4.30
CA VAL A 120 12.79 -7.51 5.15
C VAL A 120 13.21 -8.65 4.22
N ALA A 121 14.35 -9.27 4.50
CA ALA A 121 14.85 -10.44 3.77
C ALA A 121 14.79 -11.69 4.64
N LEU A 122 14.43 -12.81 4.03
CA LEU A 122 14.26 -14.13 4.62
C LEU A 122 15.05 -15.17 3.81
N ASP A 123 15.51 -16.22 4.48
CA ASP A 123 15.85 -17.47 3.80
C ASP A 123 14.57 -18.29 3.50
N LEU A 124 14.74 -19.44 2.84
CA LEU A 124 13.61 -20.30 2.43
C LEU A 124 12.94 -21.05 3.58
N VAL A 125 13.57 -21.09 4.77
CA VAL A 125 13.01 -21.73 5.97
C VAL A 125 12.42 -20.72 6.96
N GLY A 126 12.34 -19.45 6.56
CA GLY A 126 11.77 -18.37 7.36
C GLY A 126 12.71 -17.86 8.47
N THR A 127 14.01 -17.83 8.25
CA THR A 127 14.95 -17.07 9.09
C THR A 127 15.12 -15.68 8.51
N VAL A 128 15.04 -14.64 9.35
CA VAL A 128 15.31 -13.27 8.91
C VAL A 128 16.81 -13.09 8.67
N THR A 129 17.19 -12.83 7.42
CA THR A 129 18.60 -12.64 7.01
C THR A 129 19.02 -11.17 7.12
N GLY A 130 18.06 -10.24 7.03
CA GLY A 130 18.30 -8.83 7.26
C GLY A 130 17.04 -7.97 7.20
N VAL A 131 17.14 -6.77 7.77
CA VAL A 131 16.08 -5.75 7.78
C VAL A 131 16.72 -4.41 7.43
N ARG A 132 16.04 -3.60 6.62
CA ARG A 132 16.40 -2.22 6.33
C ARG A 132 15.18 -1.31 6.49
N VAL A 133 15.29 -0.29 7.33
CA VAL A 133 14.32 0.81 7.38
C VAL A 133 14.52 1.68 6.14
N VAL A 134 13.44 1.92 5.40
CA VAL A 134 13.47 2.64 4.11
C VAL A 134 12.82 4.01 4.26
N HIS A 135 11.65 4.08 4.88
CA HIS A 135 10.92 5.33 5.05
C HIS A 135 9.94 5.26 6.22
N HIS A 136 9.76 6.38 6.93
CA HIS A 136 8.72 6.56 7.93
C HIS A 136 8.49 8.03 8.27
N TYR A 137 7.47 8.31 9.08
CA TYR A 137 7.15 9.64 9.60
C TYR A 137 7.28 9.75 11.13
N GLU A 138 7.91 8.76 11.77
CA GLU A 138 8.00 8.67 13.22
C GLU A 138 8.87 9.79 13.81
N PRO A 139 8.39 10.52 14.83
CA PRO A 139 9.08 11.70 15.38
C PRO A 139 10.39 11.34 16.09
N PHE A 140 10.52 10.09 16.51
CA PHE A 140 11.62 9.58 17.33
C PHE A 140 12.40 8.46 16.62
N GLY A 141 12.27 8.35 15.30
CA GLY A 141 13.00 7.35 14.50
C GLY A 141 14.51 7.41 14.73
N TYR A 142 15.06 8.62 14.77
CA TYR A 142 16.51 8.89 14.84
C TYR A 142 17.24 8.25 16.04
N PHE A 143 16.55 7.97 17.15
CA PHE A 143 17.12 7.25 18.30
C PHE A 143 16.48 5.90 18.57
N SER A 144 15.55 5.46 17.70
CA SER A 144 14.87 4.17 17.80
C SER A 144 15.15 3.29 16.58
N ILE A 145 14.27 3.30 15.57
CA ILE A 145 14.31 2.40 14.42
C ILE A 145 15.39 2.74 13.39
N ASP A 146 15.85 3.99 13.33
CA ASP A 146 16.95 4.41 12.44
C ASP A 146 18.32 3.98 12.98
N MET A 147 18.39 3.61 14.26
CA MET A 147 19.63 3.19 14.86
C MET A 147 20.06 1.85 14.27
N PRO A 148 21.33 1.67 13.87
CA PRO A 148 21.81 0.42 13.31
C PRO A 148 21.58 -0.81 14.21
N LYS A 149 21.45 -0.60 15.52
CA LYS A 149 21.12 -1.67 16.47
C LYS A 149 19.74 -2.26 16.24
N PHE A 150 18.74 -1.46 15.85
CA PHE A 150 17.37 -1.94 15.68
C PHE A 150 17.25 -3.08 14.65
N PRO A 151 17.64 -2.91 13.36
CA PRO A 151 17.52 -3.97 12.37
C PRO A 151 18.42 -5.19 12.65
N ARG A 152 19.57 -4.99 13.32
CA ARG A 152 20.49 -6.09 13.67
C ARG A 152 19.87 -7.12 14.61
N GLN A 153 18.92 -6.71 15.45
CA GLN A 153 18.27 -7.61 16.38
C GLN A 153 17.47 -8.71 15.69
N PHE A 154 17.04 -8.51 14.44
CA PHE A 154 16.22 -9.49 13.73
C PHE A 154 17.05 -10.58 13.03
N LYS A 155 18.32 -10.30 12.72
CA LYS A 155 19.16 -11.22 11.95
C LYS A 155 19.33 -12.56 12.69
N GLY A 156 19.00 -13.66 12.02
CA GLY A 156 19.07 -15.01 12.55
C GLY A 156 17.85 -15.44 13.37
N LYS A 157 16.88 -14.56 13.63
CA LYS A 157 15.63 -14.94 14.29
C LYS A 157 14.68 -15.59 13.29
N ARG A 158 13.89 -16.56 13.75
CA ARG A 158 12.92 -17.28 12.93
C ARG A 158 11.59 -16.56 12.89
N VAL A 159 10.83 -16.74 11.82
CA VAL A 159 9.46 -16.19 11.69
C VAL A 159 8.52 -16.70 12.78
N LEU A 160 8.79 -17.88 13.34
CA LEU A 160 7.99 -18.48 14.40
C LEU A 160 8.31 -17.91 15.79
N ASP A 161 9.43 -17.22 15.95
CA ASP A 161 9.82 -16.63 17.23
C ASP A 161 8.78 -15.59 17.67
N PRO A 162 8.62 -15.37 18.99
CA PRO A 162 7.66 -14.39 19.48
C PRO A 162 7.99 -12.97 19.04
N LEU A 163 9.27 -12.59 18.99
CA LEU A 163 9.74 -11.22 18.67
C LEU A 163 9.02 -10.16 19.53
N ALA A 164 8.91 -10.40 20.83
CA ALA A 164 8.27 -9.48 21.76
C ALA A 164 9.23 -8.34 22.14
N VAL A 165 8.77 -7.09 21.97
CA VAL A 165 9.52 -5.91 22.41
C VAL A 165 9.64 -5.91 23.94
N GLY A 166 10.82 -5.57 24.45
CA GLY A 166 11.19 -5.66 25.87
C GLY A 166 11.57 -7.07 26.34
N LYS A 167 11.52 -8.09 25.47
CA LYS A 167 11.95 -9.47 25.78
C LYS A 167 12.95 -9.99 24.74
N ASP A 168 12.50 -10.08 23.50
CA ASP A 168 13.30 -10.61 22.37
C ASP A 168 13.92 -9.51 21.51
N ILE A 169 13.33 -8.30 21.56
CA ILE A 169 13.73 -7.09 20.85
C ILE A 169 13.76 -5.94 21.85
N ASP A 170 14.84 -5.19 21.91
CA ASP A 170 15.01 -4.03 22.76
C ASP A 170 13.92 -2.98 22.49
N GLY A 171 13.23 -2.59 23.57
CA GLY A 171 12.37 -1.42 23.56
C GLY A 171 13.18 -0.13 23.63
N VAL A 172 12.57 0.97 23.20
CA VAL A 172 13.16 2.31 23.31
C VAL A 172 12.19 3.23 24.03
N SER A 173 12.60 3.73 25.19
CA SER A 173 11.80 4.69 25.97
C SER A 173 11.41 5.88 25.10
N ARG A 174 10.14 6.32 25.21
CA ARG A 174 9.52 7.37 24.38
C ARG A 174 9.25 6.99 22.91
N ALA A 175 9.69 5.83 22.45
CA ALA A 175 9.43 5.33 21.09
C ALA A 175 8.80 3.92 21.09
N THR A 176 8.12 3.54 22.18
CA THR A 176 7.54 2.20 22.38
C THR A 176 6.58 1.82 21.24
N ILE A 177 5.62 2.69 20.91
CA ILE A 177 4.62 2.46 19.84
C ILE A 177 5.32 2.22 18.49
N THR A 178 6.34 3.04 18.18
CA THR A 178 7.13 2.93 16.96
C THR A 178 7.83 1.58 16.85
N VAL A 179 8.57 1.18 17.89
CA VAL A 179 9.36 -0.06 17.91
C VAL A 179 8.44 -1.28 17.89
N GLU A 180 7.33 -1.26 18.63
CA GLU A 180 6.32 -2.32 18.64
C GLU A 180 5.65 -2.48 17.27
N ALA A 181 5.24 -1.38 16.64
CA ALA A 181 4.63 -1.42 15.32
C ALA A 181 5.60 -1.94 14.25
N ALA A 182 6.85 -1.48 14.27
CA ALA A 182 7.88 -1.94 13.36
C ALA A 182 8.13 -3.44 13.51
N THR A 183 8.33 -3.89 14.76
CA THR A 183 8.54 -5.31 15.09
C THR A 183 7.35 -6.17 14.68
N ARG A 184 6.12 -5.69 14.92
CA ARG A 184 4.88 -6.37 14.52
C ARG A 184 4.76 -6.49 13.01
N ALA A 185 5.09 -5.44 12.25
CA ALA A 185 5.04 -5.46 10.79
C ALA A 185 6.03 -6.48 10.20
N ILE A 186 7.26 -6.51 10.71
CA ILE A 186 8.28 -7.51 10.33
C ILE A 186 7.76 -8.92 10.62
N ARG A 187 7.31 -9.18 11.86
CA ARG A 187 6.82 -10.49 12.30
C ARG A 187 5.65 -10.99 11.48
N GLN A 188 4.63 -10.15 11.28
CA GLN A 188 3.42 -10.53 10.54
C GLN A 188 3.72 -10.76 9.05
N GLY A 189 4.48 -9.85 8.42
CA GLY A 189 4.83 -9.98 7.01
C GLY A 189 5.69 -11.21 6.76
N ALA A 190 6.68 -11.47 7.62
CA ALA A 190 7.54 -12.63 7.47
C ALA A 190 6.77 -13.94 7.62
N ARG A 191 5.91 -14.06 8.64
CA ARG A 191 5.04 -15.24 8.82
C ARG A 191 4.09 -15.45 7.64
N ARG A 192 3.53 -14.36 7.10
CA ARG A 192 2.62 -14.42 5.95
C ARG A 192 3.37 -14.95 4.73
N LEU A 193 4.51 -14.33 4.38
CA LEU A 193 5.28 -14.71 3.20
C LEU A 193 5.80 -16.15 3.28
N THR A 194 6.38 -16.55 4.42
CA THR A 194 6.87 -17.92 4.60
C THR A 194 5.74 -18.93 4.48
N ARG A 195 4.54 -18.64 5.00
CA ARG A 195 3.39 -19.53 4.85
C ARG A 195 2.97 -19.67 3.39
N GLU A 196 2.79 -18.54 2.70
CA GLU A 196 2.40 -18.53 1.29
C GLU A 196 3.41 -19.32 0.43
N PHE A 197 4.71 -19.10 0.66
CA PHE A 197 5.78 -19.82 -0.03
C PHE A 197 5.73 -21.34 0.24
N LEU A 198 5.60 -21.76 1.50
CA LEU A 198 5.54 -23.18 1.84
C LEU A 198 4.29 -23.87 1.27
N THR A 199 3.15 -23.17 1.23
CA THR A 199 1.93 -23.68 0.59
C THR A 199 2.09 -23.82 -0.91
N GLU A 200 2.75 -22.86 -1.58
CA GLU A 200 3.05 -22.94 -3.01
C GLU A 200 3.96 -24.13 -3.33
N GLN A 201 5.02 -24.35 -2.54
CA GLN A 201 5.92 -25.49 -2.74
C GLN A 201 5.20 -26.84 -2.56
N ALA A 202 4.37 -26.97 -1.54
CA ALA A 202 3.59 -28.19 -1.31
C ALA A 202 2.53 -28.48 -2.39
N ALA A 203 2.14 -27.47 -3.18
CA ALA A 203 1.21 -27.64 -4.31
C ALA A 203 1.92 -28.02 -5.62
N GLN A 204 3.26 -27.92 -5.67
CA GLN A 204 4.09 -28.26 -6.83
C GLN A 204 4.68 -29.68 -6.73
N GLU A 205 4.55 -30.33 -5.57
CA GLU A 205 4.87 -31.74 -5.31
C GLU A 205 3.67 -32.65 -5.60
#